data_AF-A0A410X3H8-F1
#
_entry.id   AF-A0A410X3H8-F1
#
_cell.length_a   1.000
_cell.length_b   1.000
_cell.length_c   1.000
_cell.angle_alpha   90.00
_cell.angle_beta   90.00
_cell.angle_gamma   90.00
#
_symmetry.space_group_name_H-M   'P 1'
#
loop_
_entity.id
_entity.type
_entity.pdbx_description
1 polymer ?
#
loop_
_entity_poly.entity_id
_entity_poly.type
_entity_poly.pdbx_seq_one_letter_code
_entity_poly.pdbx_strand_id
1 'polypeptide(L)'
;MIDFLKIKNSKAYAEIMEIAERPGVLFSNDPLQMEAEAHYNMRTIERLNKIIKHDRLSLHELDNLFAFLEDAWASYLQKFYAGKTFIFYLWGDYQIPAIRFSVISYEEGLGLPFACKVNQVSDRKEVLLAYREKACFDGIQILRHKEDSGTTNEEEEEAAYTATVYSRIIEC
;
A
#
# COMPACT_ATOMS: atom_id res chain seq x y z
N MET A 1 10.59 -6.15 -17.15
CA MET A 1 9.98 -6.86 -16.00
C MET A 1 8.48 -6.57 -15.88
N ILE A 2 8.02 -5.33 -16.13
CA ILE A 2 6.59 -4.98 -16.21
C ILE A 2 6.08 -4.71 -17.64
N ASP A 3 6.80 -5.22 -18.66
CA ASP A 3 6.54 -4.90 -20.07
C ASP A 3 5.16 -5.36 -20.56
N PHE A 4 4.53 -6.31 -19.87
CA PHE A 4 3.14 -6.70 -20.12
C PHE A 4 2.17 -5.51 -20.02
N LEU A 5 2.47 -4.50 -19.19
CA LEU A 5 1.66 -3.29 -19.09
C LEU A 5 1.76 -2.40 -20.32
N LYS A 6 2.84 -2.43 -21.11
CA LYS A 6 2.94 -1.64 -22.35
C LYS A 6 1.79 -1.97 -23.31
N ILE A 7 1.40 -3.25 -23.34
CA ILE A 7 0.32 -3.77 -24.18
C ILE A 7 -1.03 -3.60 -23.48
N LYS A 8 -1.12 -3.97 -22.20
CA LYS A 8 -2.40 -3.99 -21.46
C LYS A 8 -2.90 -2.60 -21.07
N ASN A 9 -2.00 -1.69 -20.70
CA ASN A 9 -2.32 -0.30 -20.35
C ASN A 9 -1.05 0.58 -20.33
N SER A 10 -0.74 1.19 -21.48
CA SER A 10 0.44 2.04 -21.64
C SER A 10 0.47 3.26 -20.72
N LYS A 11 -0.69 3.76 -20.28
CA LYS A 11 -0.78 4.88 -19.33
C LYS A 11 -0.36 4.47 -17.92
N ALA A 12 -0.83 3.31 -17.46
CA ALA A 12 -0.38 2.75 -16.18
C ALA A 12 1.11 2.42 -16.21
N TYR A 13 1.61 1.88 -17.33
CA TYR A 13 3.04 1.67 -17.52
C TYR A 13 3.84 2.97 -17.35
N ALA A 14 3.43 4.06 -18.01
CA ALA A 14 4.12 5.34 -17.92
C ALA A 14 4.12 5.91 -16.49
N GLU A 15 2.99 5.87 -15.79
CA GLU A 15 2.88 6.29 -14.39
C GLU A 15 3.82 5.49 -13.47
N ILE A 16 3.88 4.17 -13.64
CA ILE A 16 4.74 3.31 -12.83
C ILE A 16 6.22 3.59 -13.10
N MET A 17 6.59 3.81 -14.36
CA MET A 17 7.97 4.17 -14.71
C MET A 17 8.36 5.53 -14.11
N GLU A 18 7.46 6.52 -14.14
CA GLU A 18 7.70 7.81 -13.51
C GLU A 18 7.94 7.68 -12.00
N ILE A 19 7.10 6.92 -11.30
CA ILE A 19 7.24 6.66 -9.87
C ILE A 19 8.53 5.88 -9.55
N ALA A 20 8.91 4.93 -10.40
CA ALA A 20 10.11 4.11 -10.21
C ALA A 20 11.41 4.89 -10.44
N GLU A 21 11.45 5.70 -11.50
CA GLU A 21 12.65 6.45 -11.90
C GLU A 21 12.86 7.71 -11.06
N ARG A 22 11.76 8.31 -10.57
CA ARG A 22 11.79 9.55 -9.79
C ARG A 22 10.87 9.43 -8.56
N PRO A 23 11.28 8.65 -7.53
CA PRO A 23 10.44 8.44 -6.34
C PRO A 23 10.03 9.76 -5.66
N GLY A 24 10.93 10.77 -5.70
CA GLY A 24 10.68 12.09 -5.12
C GLY A 24 10.39 12.01 -3.62
N VAL A 25 11.05 11.08 -2.93
CA VAL A 25 10.86 10.82 -1.50
C VAL A 25 11.62 11.82 -0.64
N LEU A 26 11.06 12.16 0.51
CA LEU A 26 11.68 13.02 1.52
C LEU A 26 11.75 12.29 2.86
N PHE A 27 12.86 12.50 3.55
CA PHE A 27 13.11 11.97 4.88
C PHE A 27 13.54 13.11 5.79
N SER A 28 12.94 13.16 6.97
CA SER A 28 13.35 14.03 8.06
C SER A 28 14.52 13.39 8.80
N ASN A 29 15.26 14.22 9.54
CA ASN A 29 16.19 13.72 10.55
C ASN A 29 15.59 13.83 11.96
N ASP A 30 14.34 14.29 12.08
CA ASP A 30 13.59 14.35 13.32
C ASP A 30 12.66 13.13 13.43
N PRO A 31 12.88 12.20 14.38
CA PRO A 31 12.04 11.01 14.56
C PRO A 31 10.56 11.35 14.81
N LEU A 32 10.26 12.54 15.33
CA LEU A 32 8.88 12.99 15.55
C LEU A 32 8.14 13.31 14.24
N GLN A 33 8.83 13.33 13.10
CA GLN A 33 8.24 13.62 11.79
C GLN A 33 7.99 12.38 10.93
N MET A 34 8.12 11.16 11.47
CA MET A 34 7.86 9.93 10.71
C MET A 34 6.46 9.87 10.09
N GLU A 35 5.44 10.39 10.76
CA GLU A 35 4.08 10.45 10.19
C GLU A 35 4.02 11.40 8.98
N ALA A 36 4.73 12.53 9.05
CA ALA A 36 4.83 13.46 7.93
C ALA A 36 5.61 12.85 6.76
N GLU A 37 6.69 12.10 7.02
CA GLU A 37 7.39 11.31 6.00
C GLU A 37 6.45 10.31 5.33
N ALA A 38 5.71 9.54 6.13
CA ALA A 38 4.78 8.53 5.66
C ALA A 38 3.74 9.13 4.70
N HIS A 39 3.14 10.27 5.08
CA HIS A 39 2.16 10.97 4.26
C HIS A 39 2.78 11.57 2.99
N TYR A 40 3.97 12.18 3.06
CA TYR A 40 4.62 12.78 1.90
C TYR A 40 5.07 11.74 0.87
N ASN A 41 5.62 10.61 1.36
CA ASN A 41 6.13 9.54 0.52
C ASN A 41 5.04 8.58 0.03
N MET A 42 3.81 8.72 0.53
CA MET A 42 2.70 7.87 0.12
C MET A 42 2.40 8.02 -1.37
N ARG A 43 2.19 6.88 -2.03
CA ARG A 43 1.85 6.79 -3.44
C ARG A 43 0.72 5.79 -3.66
N THR A 44 -0.02 6.05 -4.73
CA THR A 44 -1.02 5.17 -5.32
C THR A 44 -0.77 5.12 -6.81
N ILE A 45 -1.11 4.01 -7.47
CA ILE A 45 -1.11 3.94 -8.93
C ILE A 45 -2.56 4.06 -9.42
N GLU A 46 -2.98 5.26 -9.77
CA GLU A 46 -4.37 5.56 -10.09
C GLU A 46 -4.86 4.75 -11.30
N ARG A 47 -3.98 4.59 -12.31
CA ARG A 47 -4.35 3.92 -13.55
C ARG A 47 -4.45 2.40 -13.41
N LEU A 48 -3.97 1.83 -12.30
CA LEU A 48 -4.01 0.39 -12.04
C LEU A 48 -5.40 -0.08 -11.61
N ASN A 49 -6.12 0.73 -10.82
CA ASN A 49 -7.40 0.34 -10.23
C ASN A 49 -8.45 -0.08 -11.26
N LYS A 50 -8.51 0.63 -12.41
CA LYS A 50 -9.42 0.26 -13.51
C LYS A 50 -9.10 -1.10 -14.12
N ILE A 51 -7.81 -1.47 -14.17
CA ILE A 51 -7.36 -2.73 -14.77
C ILE A 51 -7.63 -3.89 -13.81
N ILE A 52 -7.38 -3.67 -12.51
CA ILE A 52 -7.65 -4.64 -11.45
C ILE A 52 -9.16 -4.92 -11.37
N LYS A 53 -10.00 -3.87 -11.41
CA LYS A 53 -11.47 -3.99 -11.41
C LYS A 53 -11.99 -4.96 -12.49
N HIS A 54 -11.38 -4.95 -13.67
CA HIS A 54 -11.81 -5.78 -14.80
C HIS A 54 -11.06 -7.11 -14.89
N ASP A 55 -10.34 -7.51 -13.83
CA ASP A 55 -9.50 -8.72 -13.73
C ASP A 55 -8.57 -8.92 -14.95
N ARG A 56 -8.04 -7.81 -15.49
CA ARG A 56 -7.17 -7.84 -16.67
C ARG A 56 -5.70 -8.08 -16.33
N LEU A 57 -5.38 -8.15 -15.04
CA LEU A 57 -4.08 -8.53 -14.52
C LEU A 57 -4.27 -9.79 -13.70
N SER A 58 -3.37 -10.76 -13.85
CA SER A 58 -3.26 -11.88 -12.91
C SER A 58 -2.65 -11.42 -11.59
N LEU A 59 -2.83 -12.20 -10.52
CA LEU A 59 -2.17 -11.93 -9.23
C LEU A 59 -0.64 -11.88 -9.40
N HIS A 60 -0.09 -12.79 -10.20
CA HIS A 60 1.35 -12.83 -10.49
C HIS A 60 1.84 -11.56 -11.19
N GLU A 61 1.09 -11.03 -12.16
CA GLU A 61 1.43 -9.76 -12.80
C GLU A 61 1.37 -8.57 -11.84
N LEU A 62 0.41 -8.54 -10.91
CA LEU A 62 0.37 -7.51 -9.87
C LEU A 62 1.55 -7.63 -8.90
N ASP A 63 1.89 -8.82 -8.46
CA ASP A 63 3.03 -9.04 -7.58
C ASP A 63 4.34 -8.62 -8.27
N ASN A 64 4.56 -9.00 -9.54
CA ASN A 64 5.71 -8.58 -10.32
C ASN A 64 5.82 -7.05 -10.46
N LEU A 65 4.68 -6.35 -10.52
CA LEU A 65 4.64 -4.89 -10.58
C LEU A 65 5.12 -4.25 -9.28
N PHE A 66 4.59 -4.70 -8.14
CA PHE A 66 5.01 -4.14 -6.85
C PHE A 66 6.42 -4.57 -6.45
N ALA A 67 6.84 -5.78 -6.84
CA ALA A 67 8.24 -6.20 -6.74
C ALA A 67 9.18 -5.26 -7.51
N PHE A 68 8.81 -4.90 -8.75
CA PHE A 68 9.57 -3.95 -9.55
C PHE A 68 9.68 -2.56 -8.89
N LEU A 69 8.59 -2.04 -8.32
CA LEU A 69 8.60 -0.76 -7.62
C LEU A 69 9.47 -0.79 -6.35
N GLU A 70 9.33 -1.85 -5.56
CA GLU A 70 10.12 -2.07 -4.36
C GLU A 70 11.61 -2.12 -4.68
N ASP A 71 12.01 -2.88 -5.69
CA ASP A 71 13.42 -2.98 -6.12
C ASP A 71 13.94 -1.66 -6.69
N ALA A 72 13.11 -0.92 -7.44
CA ALA A 72 13.48 0.40 -7.96
C ALA A 72 13.72 1.40 -6.83
N TRP A 73 12.84 1.42 -5.82
CA TRP A 73 12.97 2.30 -4.66
C TRP A 73 14.13 1.88 -3.78
N ALA A 74 14.33 0.59 -3.52
CA ALA A 74 15.51 0.09 -2.82
C ALA A 74 16.80 0.52 -3.51
N SER A 75 16.88 0.36 -4.83
CA SER A 75 18.05 0.79 -5.62
C SER A 75 18.30 2.29 -5.54
N TYR A 76 17.22 3.10 -5.56
CA TYR A 76 17.32 4.55 -5.37
C TYR A 76 17.85 4.89 -3.98
N LEU A 77 17.31 4.28 -2.93
CA LEU A 77 17.70 4.55 -1.55
C LEU A 77 19.14 4.16 -1.27
N GLN A 78 19.56 2.97 -1.71
CA GLN A 78 20.95 2.49 -1.61
C GLN A 78 21.93 3.42 -2.31
N LYS A 79 21.53 4.05 -3.41
CA LYS A 79 22.37 4.98 -4.16
C LYS A 79 22.57 6.33 -3.45
N PHE A 80 21.56 6.84 -2.75
CA PHE A 80 21.55 8.22 -2.25
C PHE A 80 21.57 8.36 -0.72
N TYR A 81 21.28 7.29 0.02
CA TYR A 81 21.11 7.31 1.48
C TYR A 81 21.92 6.20 2.17
N ALA A 82 23.19 6.05 1.80
CA ALA A 82 24.10 5.06 2.37
C ALA A 82 24.17 5.14 3.91
N GLY A 83 24.16 3.99 4.57
CA GLY A 83 24.20 3.86 6.03
C GLY A 83 22.86 4.14 6.73
N LYS A 84 21.78 4.37 5.98
CA LYS A 84 20.42 4.50 6.53
C LYS A 84 19.61 3.22 6.31
N THR A 85 18.63 3.00 7.16
CA THR A 85 17.67 1.90 7.02
C THR A 85 16.28 2.47 6.80
N PHE A 86 15.51 1.83 5.94
CA PHE A 86 14.16 2.25 5.57
C PHE A 86 13.18 1.09 5.65
N ILE A 87 11.90 1.39 5.76
CA ILE A 87 10.81 0.41 5.61
C ILE A 87 9.99 0.78 4.37
N PHE A 88 10.01 -0.08 3.36
CA PHE A 88 8.99 -0.06 2.31
C PHE A 88 7.76 -0.81 2.78
N TYR A 89 6.57 -0.29 2.55
CA TYR A 89 5.33 -0.99 2.90
C TYR A 89 4.20 -0.75 1.89
N LEU A 90 3.29 -1.73 1.82
CA LEU A 90 2.23 -1.85 0.83
C LEU A 90 0.94 -2.35 1.51
N TRP A 91 -0.20 -1.72 1.21
CA TRP A 91 -1.51 -2.14 1.71
C TRP A 91 -2.63 -1.81 0.73
N GLY A 92 -3.76 -2.50 0.86
CA GLY A 92 -5.00 -2.13 0.19
C GLY A 92 -5.78 -1.12 1.04
N ASP A 93 -6.10 0.04 0.47
CA ASP A 93 -7.12 0.93 1.03
C ASP A 93 -8.48 0.52 0.45
N TYR A 94 -9.40 0.09 1.30
CA TYR A 94 -10.73 -0.36 0.88
C TYR A 94 -11.75 0.79 0.84
N GLN A 95 -11.49 1.88 1.56
CA GLN A 95 -12.36 3.07 1.56
C GLN A 95 -12.15 3.88 0.28
N ILE A 96 -10.90 3.94 -0.17
CA ILE A 96 -10.50 4.50 -1.46
C ILE A 96 -9.90 3.32 -2.21
N PRO A 97 -10.62 2.66 -3.14
CA PRO A 97 -10.23 1.39 -3.75
C PRO A 97 -8.95 1.57 -4.57
N ALA A 98 -7.82 1.53 -3.86
CA ALA A 98 -6.48 1.80 -4.31
C ALA A 98 -5.50 0.97 -3.50
N ILE A 99 -4.49 0.48 -4.19
CA ILE A 99 -3.31 -0.08 -3.53
C ILE A 99 -2.38 1.09 -3.23
N ARG A 100 -2.00 1.22 -1.95
CA ARG A 100 -1.10 2.26 -1.45
C ARG A 100 0.23 1.65 -1.05
N PHE A 101 1.29 2.41 -1.27
CA PHE A 101 2.63 2.06 -0.80
C PHE A 101 3.37 3.33 -0.42
N SER A 102 4.38 3.18 0.43
CA SER A 102 5.21 4.27 0.89
C SER A 102 6.54 3.73 1.39
N VAL A 103 7.43 4.65 1.74
CA VAL A 103 8.69 4.37 2.40
C VAL A 103 8.94 5.40 3.50
N ILE A 104 9.44 4.92 4.63
CA ILE A 104 9.77 5.74 5.80
C ILE A 104 11.15 5.36 6.32
N SER A 105 11.77 6.27 7.06
CA SER A 105 12.98 5.96 7.83
C SER A 105 12.68 4.86 8.87
N TYR A 106 13.60 3.91 9.02
CA TYR A 106 13.52 2.90 10.07
C TYR A 106 14.11 3.44 11.37
N GLU A 107 13.31 3.44 12.43
CA GLU A 107 13.74 3.78 13.79
C GLU A 107 13.34 2.64 14.71
N GLU A 108 14.29 2.17 15.53
CA GLU A 108 14.09 1.01 16.38
C GLU A 108 12.96 1.26 17.39
N GLY A 109 12.01 0.32 17.47
CA GLY A 109 10.85 0.41 18.36
C GLY A 109 9.70 1.27 17.82
N LEU A 110 9.87 1.95 16.68
CA LEU A 110 8.77 2.62 15.98
C LEU A 110 8.16 1.67 14.94
N GLY A 111 6.86 1.40 15.08
CA GLY A 111 6.10 0.54 14.16
C GLY A 111 5.73 1.25 12.85
N LEU A 112 4.97 0.54 12.01
CA LEU A 112 4.39 1.16 10.80
C LEU A 112 3.38 2.27 11.20
N PRO A 113 3.26 3.35 10.40
CA PRO A 113 2.50 4.55 10.74
C PRO A 113 0.99 4.38 10.49
N PHE A 114 0.40 3.34 11.10
CA PHE A 114 -1.04 3.07 11.04
C PHE A 114 -1.70 3.40 12.37
N ALA A 115 -2.78 4.18 12.32
CA ALA A 115 -3.63 4.46 13.48
C ALA A 115 -4.63 3.32 13.77
N CYS A 116 -4.40 2.12 13.24
CA CYS A 116 -5.32 0.98 13.31
C CYS A 116 -4.55 -0.32 13.54
N LYS A 117 -5.27 -1.43 13.78
CA LYS A 117 -4.61 -2.75 13.94
C LYS A 117 -3.96 -3.15 12.63
N VAL A 118 -2.70 -3.55 12.67
CA VAL A 118 -1.95 -4.01 11.50
C VAL A 118 -1.80 -5.53 11.56
N ASN A 119 -2.30 -6.21 10.54
CA ASN A 119 -1.95 -7.60 10.24
C ASN A 119 -0.78 -7.60 9.26
N GLN A 120 0.44 -7.70 9.79
CA GLN A 120 1.65 -7.68 8.97
C GLN A 120 1.89 -9.05 8.33
N VAL A 121 2.04 -9.06 7.00
CA VAL A 121 2.26 -10.27 6.20
C VAL A 121 3.62 -10.23 5.51
N SER A 122 4.23 -11.39 5.31
CA SER A 122 5.53 -11.52 4.64
C SER A 122 5.43 -11.65 3.12
N ASP A 123 4.28 -12.04 2.58
CA ASP A 123 4.05 -12.16 1.14
C ASP A 123 3.15 -11.02 0.64
N ARG A 124 3.63 -10.24 -0.33
CA ARG A 124 2.85 -9.18 -1.01
C ARG A 124 1.56 -9.73 -1.59
N LYS A 125 1.54 -10.98 -2.05
CA LYS A 125 0.34 -11.61 -2.64
C LYS A 125 -0.82 -11.66 -1.67
N GLU A 126 -0.58 -11.77 -0.37
CA GLU A 126 -1.64 -11.76 0.64
C GLU A 126 -2.34 -10.40 0.69
N VAL A 127 -1.58 -9.30 0.61
CA VAL A 127 -2.15 -7.93 0.49
C VAL A 127 -2.95 -7.80 -0.80
N LEU A 128 -2.39 -8.26 -1.92
CA LEU A 128 -3.00 -8.13 -3.24
C LEU A 128 -4.27 -8.97 -3.39
N LEU A 129 -4.30 -10.17 -2.80
CA LEU A 129 -5.49 -11.03 -2.72
C LEU A 129 -6.55 -10.37 -1.85
N ALA A 130 -6.19 -9.94 -0.63
CA ALA A 130 -7.12 -9.26 0.27
C ALA A 130 -7.72 -8.00 -0.37
N TYR A 131 -6.91 -7.23 -1.11
CA TYR A 131 -7.38 -6.11 -1.92
C TYR A 131 -8.39 -6.53 -2.98
N ARG A 132 -8.09 -7.55 -3.81
CA ARG A 132 -9.04 -8.00 -4.84
C ARG A 132 -10.38 -8.45 -4.26
N GLU A 133 -10.37 -9.13 -3.13
CA GLU A 133 -11.58 -9.68 -2.51
C GLU A 133 -12.44 -8.61 -1.83
N LYS A 134 -11.81 -7.60 -1.21
CA LYS A 134 -12.50 -6.60 -0.38
C LYS A 134 -12.63 -5.23 -1.04
N ALA A 135 -11.88 -4.96 -2.11
CA ALA A 135 -11.94 -3.67 -2.80
C ALA A 135 -13.32 -3.44 -3.39
N CYS A 136 -13.97 -2.39 -2.89
CA CYS A 136 -15.29 -1.96 -3.31
C CYS A 136 -15.19 -1.17 -4.63
N PHE A 137 -14.82 -1.83 -5.73
CA PHE A 137 -14.65 -1.19 -7.05
C PHE A 137 -15.92 -0.52 -7.61
N ASP A 138 -17.09 -0.88 -7.08
CA ASP A 138 -18.41 -0.32 -7.43
C ASP A 138 -18.98 0.60 -6.33
N GLY A 139 -18.19 0.94 -5.31
CA GLY A 139 -18.61 1.76 -4.17
C GLY A 139 -18.99 0.93 -2.93
N ILE A 140 -19.27 1.61 -1.81
CA ILE A 140 -19.54 0.98 -0.52
C ILE A 140 -20.86 0.18 -0.58
N GLN A 141 -20.83 -1.13 -0.30
CA GLN A 141 -22.01 -1.78 0.25
C GLN A 141 -22.15 -1.29 1.69
N ILE A 142 -22.90 -0.21 1.88
CA ILE A 142 -23.32 0.19 3.22
C ILE A 142 -24.18 -0.98 3.68
N LEU A 143 -23.66 -1.80 4.60
CA LEU A 143 -24.50 -2.66 5.41
C LEU A 143 -25.51 -1.72 6.02
N ARG A 144 -26.73 -1.67 5.46
CA ARG A 144 -27.85 -1.05 6.14
C ARG A 144 -27.87 -1.79 7.47
N HIS A 145 -27.55 -1.10 8.56
CA HIS A 145 -28.13 -1.45 9.84
C HIS A 145 -29.61 -1.64 9.53
N LYS A 146 -30.07 -2.89 9.53
CA LYS A 146 -31.48 -3.10 9.75
C LYS A 146 -31.70 -2.48 11.11
N GLU A 147 -32.29 -1.30 11.13
CA GLU A 147 -33.01 -0.79 12.28
C GLU A 147 -34.14 -1.79 12.54
N ASP A 148 -33.80 -2.95 13.12
CA ASP A 148 -34.76 -3.77 13.82
C ASP A 148 -34.66 -3.34 15.28
N SER A 149 -35.70 -2.60 15.66
CA SER A 149 -36.04 -2.17 16.99
C SER A 149 -35.89 -3.27 18.05
N GLY A 150 -35.15 -2.97 19.12
CA GLY A 150 -35.29 -3.64 20.42
C GLY A 150 -33.96 -4.01 21.07
N THR A 151 -33.62 -3.29 22.16
CA THR A 151 -32.86 -3.72 23.36
C THR A 151 -31.90 -4.91 23.21
N THR A 152 -30.61 -4.84 23.57
CA THR A 152 -30.07 -4.47 24.89
C THR A 152 -28.53 -4.43 24.79
N ASN A 153 -27.89 -3.65 25.68
CA ASN A 153 -26.43 -3.55 25.85
C ASN A 153 -25.67 -4.88 25.65
N GLU A 154 -24.92 -4.96 24.57
CA GLU A 154 -23.75 -5.83 24.43
C GLU A 154 -22.62 -4.95 23.89
N GLU A 155 -21.47 -5.07 24.55
CA GLU A 155 -20.26 -4.26 24.45
C GLU A 155 -19.96 -3.80 23.02
N GLU A 156 -19.92 -2.47 22.82
CA GLU A 156 -19.23 -1.84 21.69
C GLU A 156 -17.72 -2.11 21.83
N GLU A 157 -17.29 -3.36 21.62
CA GLU A 157 -15.96 -3.57 21.05
C GLU A 157 -16.01 -2.94 19.67
N GLU A 158 -15.60 -1.67 19.58
CA GLU A 158 -15.28 -1.00 18.32
C GLU A 158 -14.62 -2.03 17.41
N ALA A 159 -15.29 -2.40 16.31
CA ALA A 159 -14.74 -3.30 15.32
C ALA A 159 -13.51 -2.62 14.70
N ALA A 160 -12.38 -2.70 15.40
CA ALA A 160 -11.17 -1.97 15.09
C ALA A 160 -10.70 -2.44 13.72
N TYR A 161 -10.79 -1.54 12.75
CA TYR A 161 -10.37 -1.78 11.38
C TYR A 161 -8.96 -2.38 11.38
N THR A 162 -8.81 -3.56 10.76
CA THR A 162 -7.53 -4.24 10.64
C THR A 162 -7.01 -4.13 9.20
N ALA A 163 -5.86 -3.49 9.03
CA ALA A 163 -5.19 -3.37 7.75
C ALA A 163 -4.23 -4.54 7.52
N THR A 164 -4.36 -5.24 6.40
CA THR A 164 -3.34 -6.22 5.96
C THR A 164 -2.22 -5.45 5.26
N VAL A 165 -1.01 -5.53 5.79
CA VAL A 165 0.14 -4.73 5.33
C VAL A 165 1.34 -5.63 5.07
N TYR A 166 1.92 -5.51 3.89
CA TYR A 166 3.24 -6.05 3.60
C TYR A 166 4.29 -4.98 3.90
N SER A 167 5.43 -5.38 4.46
CA SER A 167 6.56 -4.47 4.63
C SER A 167 7.90 -5.18 4.50
N ARG A 168 8.90 -4.46 4.00
CA ARG A 168 10.28 -4.93 3.86
C ARG A 168 11.25 -3.87 4.38
N ILE A 169 12.22 -4.32 5.17
CA ILE A 169 13.36 -3.51 5.59
C ILE A 169 14.35 -3.41 4.42
N ILE A 170 14.81 -2.19 4.15
CA ILE A 170 15.81 -1.86 3.14
C ILE A 170 17.01 -1.26 3.85
N GLU A 171 18.10 -2.00 3.88
CA GLU A 171 19.41 -1.52 4.38
C GLU A 171 20.20 -0.92 3.21
N CYS A 172 20.73 0.29 3.41
CA CYS A 172 21.43 1.10 2.40
C CYS A 172 22.90 1.33 2.70
#